data_AF-A0A645B3K4-F1
#
_entry.id   AF-A0A645B3K4-F1
#
_cell.length_a   1.000
_cell.length_b   1.000
_cell.length_c   1.000
_cell.angle_alpha   90.00
_cell.angle_beta   90.00
_cell.angle_gamma   90.00
#
_symmetry.space_group_name_H-M   'P 1'
#
loop_
_entity.id
_entity.type
_entity.pdbx_description
1 polymer ?
#
loop_
_entity_poly.entity_id
_entity_poly.type
_entity_poly.pdbx_seq_one_letter_code
_entity_poly.pdbx_strand_id
1 'polypeptide(L)'
;MEPETSRLLAECRDIVAPFGADVLPEIHEHYSIQLKLAQEGFPVYDFALPLLMLHALYFNTTTYLKNWFSICPRNQYTTLDTHDGIGVVDVYGLLPHEEIEKTQQHLYERGANVKRIYSSEAYNNLDIYQVNCTYYSALGDDDRAYLVARAVQFFSPGTPQVYYVGMLAGRNDLKLLEETREGRNINRHYYSLEEIGEEQKRPVVQALMLLMELRTSHPAFTGTFVLEENEDDATICLSWKTENTKLTLLADFPSRSLSIEEDGKSIMKL
;
A
#
# COMPACT_ATOMS: atom_id res chain seq x y z
N MET A 1 11.98 -17.22 -11.42
CA MET A 1 12.71 -16.28 -12.30
C MET A 1 13.60 -17.05 -13.24
N GLU A 2 13.36 -16.86 -14.52
CA GLU A 2 14.14 -17.45 -15.61
C GLU A 2 15.56 -16.85 -15.64
N PRO A 3 16.59 -17.64 -15.98
CA PRO A 3 17.98 -17.18 -16.04
C PRO A 3 18.20 -15.94 -16.93
N GLU A 4 17.41 -15.81 -17.99
CA GLU A 4 17.46 -14.70 -18.94
C GLU A 4 17.02 -13.38 -18.29
N THR A 5 15.97 -13.41 -17.47
CA THR A 5 15.47 -12.22 -16.75
C THR A 5 16.49 -11.72 -15.73
N SER A 6 17.09 -12.61 -14.93
CA SER A 6 18.11 -12.22 -13.96
C SER A 6 19.34 -11.61 -14.66
N ARG A 7 19.75 -12.14 -15.81
CA ARG A 7 20.86 -11.60 -16.60
C ARG A 7 20.54 -10.19 -17.11
N LEU A 8 19.36 -9.99 -17.68
CA LEU A 8 18.93 -8.69 -18.19
C LEU A 8 18.89 -7.64 -17.07
N LEU A 9 18.37 -7.98 -15.89
CA LEU A 9 18.34 -7.06 -14.75
C LEU A 9 19.74 -6.68 -14.26
N ALA A 10 20.68 -7.64 -14.25
CA ALA A 10 22.07 -7.36 -13.93
C ALA A 10 22.71 -6.42 -14.96
N GLU A 11 22.50 -6.67 -16.26
CA GLU A 11 22.99 -5.79 -17.33
C GLU A 11 22.43 -4.37 -17.21
N CYS A 12 21.12 -4.22 -16.93
CA CYS A 12 20.50 -2.92 -16.66
C CYS A 12 21.14 -2.20 -15.47
N ARG A 13 21.41 -2.93 -14.37
CA ARG A 13 22.07 -2.38 -13.19
C ARG A 13 23.49 -1.91 -13.49
N ASP A 14 24.27 -2.68 -14.24
CA ASP A 14 25.63 -2.32 -14.63
C ASP A 14 25.66 -1.04 -15.50
N ILE A 15 24.65 -0.84 -16.34
CA ILE A 15 24.50 0.37 -17.17
C ILE A 15 24.23 1.61 -16.32
N VAL A 16 23.38 1.51 -15.28
CA VAL A 16 22.96 2.67 -14.48
C VAL A 16 23.89 2.96 -13.29
N ALA A 17 24.66 1.97 -12.82
CA ALA A 17 25.52 2.09 -11.65
C ALA A 17 26.55 3.26 -11.71
N PRO A 18 27.21 3.56 -12.85
CA PRO A 18 28.12 4.72 -12.94
C PRO A 18 27.44 6.07 -12.70
N PHE A 19 26.10 6.14 -12.78
CA PHE A 19 25.32 7.34 -12.54
C PHE A 19 24.76 7.43 -11.11
N GLY A 20 25.10 6.46 -10.24
CA GLY A 20 24.57 6.41 -8.87
C GLY A 20 23.08 6.05 -8.80
N ALA A 21 22.54 5.45 -9.85
CA ALA A 21 21.17 4.95 -9.91
C ALA A 21 21.13 3.43 -9.68
N ASP A 22 19.94 2.93 -9.32
CA ASP A 22 19.65 1.50 -9.20
C ASP A 22 18.41 1.15 -10.04
N VAL A 23 18.16 -0.14 -10.22
CA VAL A 23 17.02 -0.67 -10.96
C VAL A 23 15.96 -1.14 -9.98
N LEU A 24 14.74 -0.63 -10.13
CA LEU A 24 13.54 -1.09 -9.41
C LEU A 24 12.63 -1.79 -10.42
N PRO A 25 12.66 -3.13 -10.51
CA PRO A 25 11.82 -3.88 -11.43
C PRO A 25 10.36 -3.86 -10.98
N GLU A 26 9.46 -3.45 -11.86
CA GLU A 26 8.02 -3.61 -11.68
C GLU A 26 7.61 -5.01 -12.19
N ILE A 27 7.22 -5.91 -11.27
CA ILE A 27 6.81 -7.27 -11.62
C ILE A 27 5.54 -7.64 -10.83
N HIS A 28 4.43 -7.82 -11.54
CA HIS A 28 3.19 -8.37 -11.00
C HIS A 28 3.12 -9.88 -11.24
N GLU A 29 3.57 -10.65 -10.26
CA GLU A 29 3.62 -12.10 -10.30
C GLU A 29 3.45 -12.66 -8.88
N HIS A 30 3.42 -14.00 -8.75
CA HIS A 30 3.45 -14.66 -7.44
C HIS A 30 4.57 -14.10 -6.54
N TYR A 31 4.25 -13.79 -5.28
CA TYR A 31 5.13 -13.06 -4.33
C TYR A 31 6.55 -13.64 -4.18
N SER A 32 6.73 -14.94 -4.40
CA SER A 32 8.04 -15.60 -4.36
C SER A 32 9.04 -15.06 -5.38
N ILE A 33 8.57 -14.46 -6.49
CA ILE A 33 9.42 -13.80 -7.48
C ILE A 33 10.04 -12.53 -6.87
N GLN A 34 9.25 -11.73 -6.15
CA GLN A 34 9.74 -10.55 -5.44
C GLN A 34 10.72 -10.94 -4.32
N LEU A 35 10.45 -12.03 -3.59
CA LEU A 35 11.39 -12.56 -2.60
C LEU A 35 12.72 -12.98 -3.24
N LYS A 36 12.69 -13.63 -4.41
CA LYS A 36 13.91 -14.01 -5.12
C LYS A 36 14.70 -12.80 -5.61
N LEU A 37 14.04 -11.77 -6.14
CA LEU A 37 14.70 -10.52 -6.53
C LEU A 37 15.38 -9.82 -5.37
N ALA A 38 14.69 -9.73 -4.22
CA ALA A 38 15.26 -9.16 -3.02
C ALA A 38 16.51 -9.92 -2.53
N GLN A 39 16.52 -11.26 -2.65
CA GLN A 39 17.70 -12.08 -2.34
C GLN A 39 18.86 -11.83 -3.30
N GLU A 40 18.57 -11.49 -4.57
CA GLU A 40 19.56 -11.06 -5.58
C GLU A 40 19.99 -9.58 -5.39
N GLY A 41 19.49 -8.91 -4.34
CA GLY A 41 19.87 -7.54 -3.99
C GLY A 41 19.15 -6.46 -4.80
N PHE A 42 18.08 -6.79 -5.50
CA PHE A 42 17.22 -5.80 -6.14
C PHE A 42 16.23 -5.21 -5.13
N PRO A 43 16.03 -3.88 -5.10
CA PRO A 43 14.84 -3.34 -4.47
C PRO A 43 13.61 -3.82 -5.24
N VAL A 44 12.50 -4.01 -4.53
CA VAL A 44 11.24 -4.52 -5.10
C VAL A 44 10.06 -3.67 -4.67
N TYR A 45 8.94 -3.75 -5.39
CA TYR A 45 7.67 -3.21 -4.93
C TYR A 45 6.99 -4.18 -3.95
N ASP A 46 6.34 -3.64 -2.92
CA ASP A 46 5.43 -4.39 -2.06
C ASP A 46 4.01 -4.33 -2.64
N PHE A 47 3.77 -5.11 -3.70
CA PHE A 47 2.45 -5.23 -4.31
C PHE A 47 1.50 -6.16 -3.55
N ALA A 48 2.00 -6.91 -2.55
CA ALA A 48 1.15 -7.73 -1.69
C ALA A 48 0.42 -6.87 -0.64
N LEU A 49 1.10 -5.84 -0.11
CA LEU A 49 0.55 -4.98 0.95
C LEU A 49 -0.83 -4.37 0.64
N PRO A 50 -1.11 -3.79 -0.55
CA PRO A 50 -2.42 -3.20 -0.85
C PRO A 50 -3.60 -4.12 -0.55
N LEU A 51 -3.61 -5.33 -1.12
CA LEU A 51 -4.78 -6.21 -1.01
C LEU A 51 -4.82 -6.93 0.35
N LEU A 52 -3.66 -7.24 0.96
CA LEU A 52 -3.58 -7.72 2.34
C LEU A 52 -4.15 -6.72 3.34
N MET A 53 -3.85 -5.43 3.14
CA MET A 53 -4.33 -4.35 3.99
C MET A 53 -5.84 -4.12 3.83
N LEU A 54 -6.37 -4.18 2.60
CA LEU A 54 -7.82 -4.17 2.37
C LEU A 54 -8.52 -5.36 3.03
N HIS A 55 -8.01 -6.59 2.84
CA HIS A 55 -8.53 -7.78 3.49
C HIS A 55 -8.61 -7.59 5.01
N ALA A 56 -7.52 -7.12 5.61
CA ALA A 56 -7.44 -6.94 7.05
C ALA A 56 -8.46 -5.91 7.58
N LEU A 57 -8.68 -4.81 6.86
CA LEU A 57 -9.67 -3.78 7.22
C LEU A 57 -11.12 -4.20 6.96
N TYR A 58 -11.37 -5.03 5.94
CA TYR A 58 -12.72 -5.50 5.64
C TYR A 58 -13.19 -6.55 6.63
N PHE A 59 -12.28 -7.40 7.10
CA PHE A 59 -12.64 -8.57 7.91
C PHE A 59 -12.11 -8.51 9.33
N ASN A 60 -11.49 -7.39 9.72
CA ASN A 60 -10.94 -7.15 11.06
C ASN A 60 -10.00 -8.26 11.53
N THR A 61 -9.19 -8.78 10.61
CA THR A 61 -8.22 -9.84 10.90
C THR A 61 -6.86 -9.50 10.27
N THR A 62 -5.82 -9.58 11.06
CA THR A 62 -4.44 -9.17 10.72
C THR A 62 -3.55 -10.36 10.45
N THR A 63 -4.07 -11.59 10.55
CA THR A 63 -3.34 -12.85 10.42
C THR A 63 -2.44 -12.89 9.17
N TYR A 64 -3.01 -12.59 8.00
CA TYR A 64 -2.25 -12.64 6.74
C TYR A 64 -1.28 -11.48 6.58
N LEU A 65 -1.64 -10.30 7.09
CA LEU A 65 -0.78 -9.13 7.08
C LEU A 65 0.45 -9.31 7.99
N LYS A 66 0.26 -9.87 9.19
CA LYS A 66 1.35 -10.24 10.11
C LYS A 66 2.26 -11.30 9.48
N ASN A 67 1.67 -12.32 8.83
CA ASN A 67 2.45 -13.31 8.09
C ASN A 67 3.33 -12.65 7.02
N TRP A 68 2.76 -11.74 6.22
CA TRP A 68 3.54 -10.99 5.23
C TRP A 68 4.68 -10.18 5.87
N PHE A 69 4.44 -9.43 6.96
CA PHE A 69 5.49 -8.67 7.63
C PHE A 69 6.60 -9.54 8.22
N SER A 70 6.33 -10.80 8.52
CA SER A 70 7.36 -11.75 8.97
C SER A 70 8.33 -12.16 7.85
N ILE A 71 7.88 -12.20 6.59
CA ILE A 71 8.66 -12.73 5.45
C ILE A 71 9.01 -11.70 4.37
N CYS A 72 8.35 -10.53 4.35
CA CYS A 72 8.53 -9.54 3.30
C CYS A 72 9.97 -9.00 3.23
N PRO A 73 10.45 -8.63 2.03
CA PRO A 73 11.73 -7.98 1.87
C PRO A 73 11.84 -6.70 2.72
N ARG A 74 13.04 -6.41 3.23
CA ARG A 74 13.26 -5.17 4.00
C ARG A 74 13.61 -3.98 3.12
N ASN A 75 14.26 -4.24 1.97
CA ASN A 75 14.53 -3.24 0.94
C ASN A 75 13.43 -3.30 -0.13
N GLN A 76 12.29 -2.68 0.16
CA GLN A 76 11.14 -2.64 -0.74
C GLN A 76 10.55 -1.23 -0.82
N TYR A 77 9.76 -0.96 -1.84
CA TYR A 77 8.97 0.24 -2.02
C TYR A 77 7.52 -0.10 -1.73
N THR A 78 6.98 0.38 -0.61
CA THR A 78 5.62 0.04 -0.19
C THR A 78 4.62 0.98 -0.83
N THR A 79 3.51 0.42 -1.33
CA THR A 79 2.41 1.17 -1.95
C THR A 79 1.07 0.72 -1.35
N LEU A 80 0.06 1.58 -1.41
CA LEU A 80 -1.35 1.15 -1.29
C LEU A 80 -2.08 1.36 -2.61
N ASP A 81 -1.83 2.51 -3.23
CA ASP A 81 -2.24 2.90 -4.57
C ASP A 81 -1.03 3.17 -5.45
N THR A 82 -1.22 2.96 -6.74
CA THR A 82 -0.30 3.35 -7.81
C THR A 82 -1.11 4.03 -8.93
N HIS A 83 -0.46 4.26 -10.07
CA HIS A 83 -1.14 4.72 -11.27
C HIS A 83 -1.96 3.63 -11.98
N ASP A 84 -1.77 2.36 -11.61
CA ASP A 84 -2.51 1.20 -12.12
C ASP A 84 -3.58 0.74 -11.12
N GLY A 85 -4.22 -0.40 -11.40
CA GLY A 85 -5.24 -0.97 -10.51
C GLY A 85 -4.64 -1.73 -9.33
N ILE A 86 -5.48 -2.10 -8.37
CA ILE A 86 -5.07 -2.89 -7.20
C ILE A 86 -4.84 -4.33 -7.63
N GLY A 87 -3.59 -4.79 -7.54
CA GLY A 87 -3.15 -6.11 -7.96
C GLY A 87 -3.70 -7.26 -7.10
N VAL A 88 -4.36 -8.21 -7.77
CA VAL A 88 -4.91 -9.42 -7.13
C VAL A 88 -3.90 -10.56 -7.20
N VAL A 89 -3.13 -10.63 -8.28
CA VAL A 89 -2.17 -11.72 -8.49
C VAL A 89 -1.07 -11.74 -7.42
N ASP A 90 -0.75 -10.58 -6.87
CA ASP A 90 0.37 -10.36 -5.95
C ASP A 90 0.19 -11.04 -4.58
N VAL A 91 -1.04 -11.43 -4.22
CA VAL A 91 -1.35 -12.10 -2.94
C VAL A 91 -1.60 -13.61 -3.07
N TYR A 92 -1.50 -14.19 -4.27
CA TYR A 92 -1.61 -15.65 -4.39
C TYR A 92 -0.55 -16.34 -3.53
N GLY A 93 -0.99 -17.28 -2.70
CA GLY A 93 -0.12 -17.98 -1.74
C GLY A 93 0.15 -17.23 -0.42
N LEU A 94 -0.24 -15.96 -0.32
CA LEU A 94 -0.27 -15.18 0.92
C LEU A 94 -1.68 -15.12 1.53
N LEU A 95 -2.69 -15.07 0.68
CA LEU A 95 -4.11 -15.21 1.04
C LEU A 95 -4.69 -16.50 0.44
N PRO A 96 -5.54 -17.24 1.19
CA PRO A 96 -6.35 -18.31 0.61
C PRO A 96 -7.23 -17.77 -0.51
N HIS A 97 -7.46 -18.60 -1.54
CA HIS A 97 -8.24 -18.19 -2.70
C HIS A 97 -9.63 -17.66 -2.34
N GLU A 98 -10.31 -18.31 -1.40
CA GLU A 98 -11.63 -17.91 -0.89
C GLU A 98 -11.60 -16.50 -0.27
N GLU A 99 -10.53 -16.16 0.46
CA GLU A 99 -10.34 -14.84 1.06
C GLU A 99 -10.01 -13.77 0.00
N ILE A 100 -9.29 -14.14 -1.08
CA ILE A 100 -9.07 -13.25 -2.23
C ILE A 100 -10.40 -12.92 -2.90
N GLU A 101 -11.21 -13.92 -3.25
CA GLU A 101 -12.51 -13.73 -3.90
C GLU A 101 -13.45 -12.89 -3.03
N LYS A 102 -13.49 -13.19 -1.72
CA LYS A 102 -14.29 -12.45 -0.73
C LYS A 102 -13.83 -10.98 -0.63
N THR A 103 -12.52 -10.71 -0.64
CA THR A 103 -11.97 -9.35 -0.63
C THR A 103 -12.36 -8.58 -1.88
N GLN A 104 -12.22 -9.21 -3.06
CA GLN A 104 -12.63 -8.60 -4.33
C GLN A 104 -14.12 -8.28 -4.34
N GLN A 105 -14.95 -9.22 -3.91
CA GLN A 105 -16.40 -9.01 -3.85
C GLN A 105 -16.74 -7.85 -2.92
N HIS A 106 -16.12 -7.77 -1.75
CA HIS A 106 -16.31 -6.66 -0.83
C HIS A 106 -15.83 -5.32 -1.42
N LEU A 107 -14.72 -5.32 -2.15
CA LEU A 107 -14.21 -4.14 -2.86
C LEU A 107 -15.22 -3.68 -3.92
N TYR A 108 -15.84 -4.56 -4.70
CA TYR A 108 -16.89 -4.15 -5.64
C TYR A 108 -18.19 -3.68 -4.97
N GLU A 109 -18.49 -4.17 -3.76
CA GLU A 109 -19.67 -3.74 -2.99
C GLU A 109 -19.46 -2.39 -2.30
N ARG A 110 -18.25 -2.11 -1.80
CA ARG A 110 -17.93 -0.94 -0.97
C ARG A 110 -17.09 0.12 -1.66
N GLY A 111 -16.32 -0.27 -2.67
CA GLY A 111 -15.58 0.61 -3.57
C GLY A 111 -16.57 1.51 -4.27
N ALA A 112 -16.81 2.69 -3.71
CA ALA A 112 -17.93 3.55 -4.08
C ALA A 112 -18.10 3.62 -5.60
N ASN A 113 -19.19 3.03 -6.10
CA ASN A 113 -19.58 2.98 -7.52
C ASN A 113 -18.65 2.24 -8.49
N VAL A 114 -17.67 1.45 -8.03
CA VAL A 114 -16.86 0.61 -8.93
C VAL A 114 -17.68 -0.57 -9.42
N LYS A 115 -17.78 -0.70 -10.75
CA LYS A 115 -18.41 -1.85 -11.39
C LYS A 115 -17.33 -2.75 -11.98
N ARG A 116 -17.56 -4.07 -11.96
CA ARG A 116 -16.68 -5.07 -12.60
C ARG A 116 -16.35 -4.72 -14.06
N ILE A 117 -17.29 -4.10 -14.78
CA ILE A 117 -17.09 -3.68 -16.18
C ILE A 117 -15.94 -2.67 -16.34
N TYR A 118 -15.65 -1.84 -15.33
CA TYR A 118 -14.56 -0.85 -15.38
C TYR A 118 -13.17 -1.49 -15.32
N SER A 119 -13.09 -2.77 -14.95
CA SER A 119 -11.85 -3.55 -14.92
C SER A 119 -11.79 -4.59 -16.05
N SER A 120 -12.64 -4.48 -17.08
CA SER A 120 -12.67 -5.40 -18.23
C SER A 120 -12.19 -4.74 -19.53
N GLU A 121 -12.03 -5.56 -20.57
CA GLU A 121 -11.69 -5.11 -21.93
C GLU A 121 -12.66 -4.04 -22.47
N ALA A 122 -13.90 -3.98 -21.98
CA ALA A 122 -14.88 -2.96 -22.37
C ALA A 122 -14.42 -1.53 -22.01
N TYR A 123 -13.47 -1.40 -21.10
CA TYR A 123 -12.84 -0.14 -20.68
C TYR A 123 -11.32 -0.16 -20.92
N ASN A 124 -10.88 -0.81 -22.02
CA ASN A 124 -9.48 -0.89 -22.44
C ASN A 124 -8.53 -1.42 -21.35
N ASN A 125 -9.05 -2.20 -20.40
CA ASN A 125 -8.23 -2.78 -19.35
C ASN A 125 -7.58 -4.07 -19.86
N LEU A 126 -6.27 -4.03 -20.05
CA LEU A 126 -5.47 -5.18 -20.49
C LEU A 126 -5.14 -6.12 -19.31
N ASP A 127 -5.09 -5.59 -18.10
CA ASP A 127 -4.74 -6.32 -16.87
C ASP A 127 -5.99 -6.77 -16.12
N ILE A 128 -6.55 -7.92 -16.52
CA ILE A 128 -7.75 -8.51 -15.92
C ILE A 128 -7.58 -8.93 -14.44
N TYR A 129 -6.35 -8.89 -13.92
CA TYR A 129 -5.99 -9.26 -12.55
C TYR A 129 -5.87 -8.06 -11.61
N GLN A 130 -6.22 -6.86 -12.07
CA GLN A 130 -6.23 -5.65 -11.26
C GLN A 130 -7.64 -5.10 -11.11
N VAL A 131 -7.93 -4.51 -9.95
CA VAL A 131 -9.20 -3.82 -9.69
C VAL A 131 -9.01 -2.31 -9.79
N ASN A 132 -9.65 -1.68 -10.77
CA ASN A 132 -9.60 -0.23 -10.97
C ASN A 132 -10.48 0.49 -9.93
N CYS A 133 -9.84 1.11 -8.94
CA CYS A 133 -10.48 1.87 -7.86
C CYS A 133 -9.43 2.80 -7.22
N THR A 134 -9.82 3.96 -6.70
CA THR A 134 -8.94 4.68 -5.77
C THR A 134 -8.88 3.92 -4.44
N TYR A 135 -7.73 3.94 -3.77
CA TYR A 135 -7.59 3.19 -2.52
C TYR A 135 -8.48 3.75 -1.40
N TYR A 136 -8.71 5.07 -1.38
CA TYR A 136 -9.63 5.71 -0.44
C TYR A 136 -11.08 5.26 -0.68
N SER A 137 -11.54 5.21 -1.93
CA SER A 137 -12.87 4.69 -2.25
C SER A 137 -12.98 3.18 -2.03
N ALA A 138 -11.92 2.40 -2.22
CA ALA A 138 -11.90 0.98 -1.85
C ALA A 138 -12.20 0.77 -0.36
N LEU A 139 -11.80 1.71 0.51
CA LEU A 139 -12.13 1.69 1.93
C LEU A 139 -13.51 2.29 2.26
N GLY A 140 -14.32 2.59 1.25
CA GLY A 140 -15.66 3.16 1.40
C GLY A 140 -15.66 4.65 1.74
N ASP A 141 -14.64 5.39 1.29
CA ASP A 141 -14.42 6.80 1.62
C ASP A 141 -14.35 7.04 3.15
N ASP A 142 -13.81 6.06 3.91
CA ASP A 142 -13.69 6.13 5.36
C ASP A 142 -12.33 6.66 5.79
N ASP A 143 -12.33 7.87 6.37
CA ASP A 143 -11.13 8.56 6.83
C ASP A 143 -10.30 7.75 7.83
N ARG A 144 -10.95 7.06 8.76
CA ARG A 144 -10.26 6.31 9.82
C ARG A 144 -9.60 5.06 9.27
N ALA A 145 -10.34 4.29 8.45
CA ALA A 145 -9.79 3.13 7.77
C ALA A 145 -8.59 3.51 6.89
N TYR A 146 -8.68 4.65 6.19
CA TYR A 146 -7.61 5.15 5.33
C TYR A 146 -6.36 5.54 6.12
N LEU A 147 -6.53 6.25 7.25
CA LEU A 147 -5.42 6.63 8.12
C LEU A 147 -4.77 5.42 8.79
N VAL A 148 -5.54 4.42 9.21
CA VAL A 148 -5.00 3.14 9.68
C VAL A 148 -4.16 2.48 8.60
N ALA A 149 -4.68 2.36 7.37
CA ALA A 149 -3.94 1.76 6.25
C ALA A 149 -2.62 2.48 5.97
N ARG A 150 -2.62 3.83 5.96
CA ARG A 150 -1.43 4.64 5.71
C ARG A 150 -0.42 4.58 6.85
N ALA A 151 -0.87 4.61 8.11
CA ALA A 151 0.01 4.44 9.25
C ALA A 151 0.69 3.07 9.23
N VAL A 152 -0.06 2.00 8.94
CA VAL A 152 0.50 0.66 8.76
C VAL A 152 1.52 0.65 7.62
N GLN A 153 1.20 1.21 6.44
CA GLN A 153 2.13 1.32 5.32
C GLN A 153 3.43 2.04 5.70
N PHE A 154 3.36 3.12 6.47
CA PHE A 154 4.53 3.89 6.88
C PHE A 154 5.40 3.16 7.91
N PHE A 155 4.78 2.34 8.76
CA PHE A 155 5.50 1.49 9.71
C PHE A 155 5.97 0.16 9.09
N SER A 156 5.46 -0.23 7.92
CA SER A 156 5.97 -1.37 7.16
C SER A 156 7.46 -1.18 6.80
N PRO A 157 8.21 -2.29 6.69
CA PRO A 157 9.59 -2.23 6.21
C PRO A 157 9.65 -1.72 4.76
N GLY A 158 10.61 -0.83 4.49
CA GLY A 158 10.84 -0.27 3.17
C GLY A 158 10.58 1.24 3.05
N THR A 159 10.63 1.72 1.82
CA THR A 159 10.41 3.12 1.44
C THR A 159 8.96 3.31 1.01
N PRO A 160 8.12 4.03 1.76
CA PRO A 160 6.73 4.24 1.38
C PRO A 160 6.61 5.21 0.21
N GLN A 161 5.82 4.82 -0.78
CA GLN A 161 5.35 5.67 -1.87
C GLN A 161 3.86 5.99 -1.67
N VAL A 162 3.52 7.26 -1.84
CA VAL A 162 2.13 7.75 -1.76
C VAL A 162 1.77 8.30 -3.13
N TYR A 163 0.82 7.64 -3.81
CA TYR A 163 0.33 8.11 -5.09
C TYR A 163 -0.52 9.38 -4.91
N TYR A 164 -0.47 10.31 -5.88
CA TYR A 164 -0.99 11.66 -5.69
C TYR A 164 -2.51 11.71 -5.43
N VAL A 165 -3.29 10.83 -6.05
CA VAL A 165 -4.74 10.71 -5.76
C VAL A 165 -4.95 10.30 -4.31
N GLY A 166 -4.16 9.34 -3.82
CA GLY A 166 -4.17 8.92 -2.43
C GLY A 166 -3.73 10.01 -1.46
N MET A 167 -2.71 10.78 -1.80
CA MET A 167 -2.24 11.90 -0.96
C MET A 167 -3.38 12.87 -0.62
N LEU A 168 -4.30 13.09 -1.57
CA LEU A 168 -5.48 13.95 -1.40
C LEU A 168 -6.74 13.19 -0.96
N ALA A 169 -6.62 11.92 -0.53
CA ALA A 169 -7.75 11.05 -0.20
C ALA A 169 -8.85 11.11 -1.28
N GLY A 170 -8.41 11.00 -2.54
CA GLY A 170 -9.23 11.17 -3.74
C GLY A 170 -10.21 10.02 -3.95
N ARG A 171 -11.41 10.37 -4.40
CA ARG A 171 -12.48 9.42 -4.72
C ARG A 171 -12.41 8.98 -6.18
N ASN A 172 -13.12 7.91 -6.52
CA ASN A 172 -13.28 7.43 -7.89
C ASN A 172 -13.76 8.52 -8.86
N ASP A 173 -12.99 8.77 -9.92
CA ASP A 173 -13.37 9.67 -11.00
C ASP A 173 -14.13 8.94 -12.11
N LEU A 174 -15.43 8.73 -11.88
CA LEU A 174 -16.31 8.10 -12.87
C LEU A 174 -16.49 8.97 -14.11
N LYS A 175 -16.38 10.29 -13.98
CA LYS A 175 -16.60 11.21 -15.10
C LYS A 175 -15.48 11.03 -16.11
N LEU A 176 -14.23 11.12 -15.66
CA LEU A 176 -13.07 10.92 -16.53
C LEU A 176 -13.05 9.49 -17.11
N LEU A 177 -13.38 8.48 -16.31
CA LEU A 177 -13.48 7.10 -16.79
C LEU A 177 -14.51 6.97 -17.93
N GLU A 178 -15.72 7.54 -17.78
CA GLU A 178 -16.77 7.44 -18.80
C GLU A 178 -16.44 8.25 -20.06
N GLU A 179 -15.81 9.42 -19.90
CA GLU A 179 -15.37 10.28 -21.00
C GLU A 179 -14.27 9.63 -21.84
N THR A 180 -13.33 8.92 -21.20
CA THR A 180 -12.15 8.36 -21.86
C THR A 180 -12.30 6.90 -22.26
N ARG A 181 -13.21 6.15 -21.62
CA ARG A 181 -13.33 4.68 -21.74
C ARG A 181 -12.07 3.92 -21.33
N GLU A 182 -11.24 4.52 -20.48
CA GLU A 182 -10.04 3.91 -19.92
C GLU A 182 -10.26 3.60 -18.43
N GLY A 183 -10.29 2.32 -18.06
CA GLY A 183 -10.67 1.87 -16.71
C GLY A 183 -9.78 2.45 -15.60
N ARG A 184 -8.47 2.55 -15.85
CA ARG A 184 -7.49 3.10 -14.88
C ARG A 184 -7.69 4.60 -14.62
N ASN A 185 -8.40 5.33 -15.49
CA ASN A 185 -8.66 6.75 -15.27
C ASN A 185 -9.59 7.03 -14.08
N ILE A 186 -10.25 6.01 -13.53
CA ILE A 186 -10.96 6.14 -12.26
C ILE A 186 -10.05 6.60 -11.10
N ASN A 187 -8.75 6.32 -11.20
CA ASN A 187 -7.71 6.66 -10.23
C ASN A 187 -6.63 7.58 -10.85
N ARG A 188 -7.01 8.43 -11.81
CA ARG A 188 -6.09 9.38 -12.47
C ARG A 188 -6.69 10.78 -12.61
N HIS A 189 -7.40 11.24 -11.57
CA HIS A 189 -8.07 12.54 -11.58
C HIS A 189 -7.10 13.70 -11.82
N TYR A 190 -7.48 14.64 -12.67
CA TYR A 190 -6.68 15.83 -12.96
C TYR A 190 -7.00 16.97 -11.98
N TYR A 191 -6.24 17.01 -10.89
CA TYR A 191 -6.40 18.06 -9.87
C TYR A 191 -5.94 19.44 -10.35
N SER A 192 -6.81 20.43 -10.20
CA SER A 192 -6.43 21.85 -10.37
C SER A 192 -5.73 22.40 -9.12
N LEU A 193 -4.98 23.50 -9.24
CA LEU A 193 -4.36 24.15 -8.08
C LEU A 193 -5.40 24.63 -7.05
N GLU A 194 -6.57 25.07 -7.51
CA GLU A 194 -7.68 25.49 -6.63
C GLU A 194 -8.22 24.29 -5.86
N GLU A 195 -8.45 23.17 -6.54
CA GLU A 195 -8.91 21.93 -5.92
C GLU A 195 -7.89 21.38 -4.91
N ILE A 196 -6.60 21.33 -5.25
CA ILE A 196 -5.54 20.97 -4.29
C ILE A 196 -5.60 21.91 -3.07
N GLY A 197 -5.81 23.20 -3.32
CA GLY A 197 -5.95 24.23 -2.28
C GLY A 197 -7.06 23.94 -1.29
N GLU A 198 -8.17 23.33 -1.72
CA GLU A 198 -9.30 22.92 -0.90
C GLU A 198 -9.13 21.52 -0.29
N GLU A 199 -8.72 20.53 -1.09
CA GLU A 199 -8.55 19.14 -0.66
C GLU A 199 -7.53 19.00 0.46
N GLN A 200 -6.44 19.76 0.41
CA GLN A 200 -5.43 19.77 1.48
C GLN A 200 -6.02 20.19 2.84
N LYS A 201 -7.13 20.94 2.89
CA LYS A 201 -7.76 21.39 4.14
C LYS A 201 -8.57 20.29 4.82
N ARG A 202 -8.88 19.19 4.12
CA ARG A 202 -9.65 18.07 4.70
C ARG A 202 -8.91 17.46 5.89
N PRO A 203 -9.59 17.15 7.01
CA PRO A 203 -8.94 16.57 8.19
C PRO A 203 -8.14 15.29 7.91
N VAL A 204 -8.64 14.41 7.03
CA VAL A 204 -7.94 13.18 6.63
C VAL A 204 -6.62 13.48 5.91
N VAL A 205 -6.59 14.49 5.05
CA VAL A 205 -5.37 14.88 4.30
C VAL A 205 -4.37 15.53 5.25
N GLN A 206 -4.82 16.39 6.16
CA GLN A 206 -3.97 16.97 7.21
C GLN A 206 -3.36 15.89 8.12
N ALA A 207 -4.15 14.91 8.56
CA ALA A 207 -3.65 13.80 9.36
C ALA A 207 -2.65 12.92 8.59
N LEU A 208 -2.90 12.67 7.30
CA LEU A 208 -1.96 11.96 6.43
C LEU A 208 -0.63 12.71 6.30
N MET A 209 -0.65 14.03 6.11
CA MET A 209 0.56 14.85 6.04
C MET A 209 1.37 14.76 7.34
N LEU A 210 0.73 14.81 8.51
CA LEU A 210 1.41 14.63 9.79
C LEU A 210 2.06 13.24 9.92
N LEU A 211 1.40 12.19 9.44
CA LEU A 211 1.98 10.83 9.38
C LEU A 211 3.18 10.77 8.43
N MET A 212 3.12 11.46 7.28
CA MET A 212 4.23 11.55 6.32
C MET A 212 5.43 12.32 6.90
N GLU A 213 5.18 13.44 7.58
CA GLU A 213 6.20 14.22 8.29
C GLU A 213 6.90 13.35 9.34
N LEU A 214 6.14 12.67 10.19
CA LEU A 214 6.68 11.74 11.18
C LEU A 214 7.54 10.65 10.52
N ARG A 215 7.04 10.02 9.46
CA ARG A 215 7.76 8.95 8.75
C ARG A 215 9.08 9.43 8.12
N THR A 216 9.12 10.70 7.71
CA THR A 216 10.27 11.31 7.05
C THR A 216 11.33 11.79 8.03
N SER A 217 10.91 12.39 9.16
CA SER A 217 11.84 13.07 10.07
C SER A 217 12.26 12.25 11.29
N HIS A 218 11.49 11.23 11.69
CA HIS A 218 11.74 10.54 12.95
C HIS A 218 12.93 9.55 12.86
N PRO A 219 13.96 9.66 13.71
CA PRO A 219 15.19 8.88 13.59
C PRO A 219 14.99 7.37 13.79
N ALA A 220 13.93 6.94 14.49
CA ALA A 220 13.60 5.52 14.67
C ALA A 220 13.54 4.74 13.34
N PHE A 221 13.01 5.34 12.27
CA PHE A 221 12.87 4.70 10.96
C PHE A 221 14.21 4.43 10.23
N THR A 222 15.33 4.87 10.79
CA THR A 222 16.69 4.48 10.33
C THR A 222 17.21 3.21 10.99
N GLY A 223 16.48 2.72 12.01
CA GLY A 223 16.85 1.56 12.81
C GLY A 223 16.24 0.26 12.29
N THR A 224 15.88 -0.61 13.22
CA THR A 224 15.39 -1.96 12.92
C THR A 224 13.88 -2.03 13.10
N PHE A 225 13.19 -2.52 12.07
CA PHE A 225 11.77 -2.89 12.12
C PHE A 225 11.55 -4.12 13.01
N VAL A 226 10.47 -4.11 13.80
CA VAL A 226 10.02 -5.22 14.63
C VAL A 226 8.50 -5.34 14.49
N LEU A 227 8.03 -6.54 14.15
CA LEU A 227 6.65 -6.93 14.36
C LEU A 227 6.53 -7.40 15.81
N GLU A 228 5.84 -6.64 16.64
CA GLU A 228 5.68 -6.97 18.06
C GLU A 228 4.65 -8.09 18.23
N GLU A 229 4.87 -8.94 19.23
CA GLU A 229 3.91 -10.01 19.55
C GLU A 229 2.65 -9.41 20.19
N ASN A 230 1.49 -9.77 19.65
CA ASN A 230 0.18 -9.51 20.23
C ASN A 230 -0.73 -10.73 20.04
N GLU A 231 -1.45 -11.10 21.09
CA GLU A 231 -2.19 -12.38 21.17
C GLU A 231 -3.44 -12.42 20.29
N ASP A 232 -3.99 -11.26 19.89
CA ASP A 232 -5.19 -11.18 19.06
C ASP A 232 -4.88 -11.10 17.56
N ASP A 233 -5.89 -11.42 16.75
CA ASP A 233 -5.85 -11.25 15.30
C ASP A 233 -6.51 -9.95 14.84
N ALA A 234 -6.99 -9.09 15.72
CA ALA A 234 -7.72 -7.87 15.37
C ALA A 234 -6.85 -6.60 15.30
N THR A 235 -5.65 -6.66 15.87
CA THR A 235 -4.74 -5.54 16.02
C THR A 235 -3.36 -5.86 15.45
N ILE A 236 -2.60 -4.82 15.12
CA ILE A 236 -1.19 -4.96 14.73
C ILE A 236 -0.35 -3.97 15.52
N CYS A 237 0.81 -4.45 15.98
CA CYS A 237 1.78 -3.65 16.71
C CYS A 237 3.12 -3.69 15.97
N LEU A 238 3.53 -2.55 15.41
CA LEU A 238 4.73 -2.41 14.59
C LEU A 238 5.66 -1.41 15.26
N SER A 239 6.94 -1.71 15.37
CA SER A 239 7.90 -0.77 15.93
C SER A 239 9.16 -0.63 15.10
N TRP A 240 9.74 0.56 15.19
CA TRP A 240 11.07 0.88 14.67
C TRP A 240 11.93 1.33 15.84
N LYS A 241 13.15 0.81 15.93
CA LYS A 241 14.04 1.14 17.04
C LYS A 241 15.48 1.35 16.61
N THR A 242 16.09 2.37 17.20
CA THR A 242 17.55 2.56 17.23
C THR A 242 18.05 2.27 18.65
N GLU A 243 19.33 2.53 18.93
CA GLU A 243 19.86 2.47 20.31
C GLU A 243 19.23 3.53 21.24
N ASN A 244 18.71 4.63 20.68
CA ASN A 244 18.32 5.81 21.46
C ASN A 244 16.80 6.07 21.53
N THR A 245 16.01 5.50 20.63
CA THR A 245 14.56 5.73 20.55
C THR A 245 13.86 4.52 19.96
N LYS A 246 12.65 4.24 20.46
CA LYS A 246 11.70 3.29 19.91
C LYS A 246 10.39 3.99 19.60
N LEU A 247 9.96 3.90 18.35
CA LEU A 247 8.64 4.35 17.91
C LEU A 247 7.76 3.14 17.65
N THR A 248 6.56 3.11 18.22
CA THR A 248 5.62 1.97 18.15
C THR A 248 4.26 2.44 17.66
N LEU A 249 3.75 1.83 16.59
CA LEU A 249 2.38 1.94 16.13
C LEU A 249 1.58 0.77 16.69
N LEU A 250 0.45 1.08 17.34
CA LEU A 250 -0.63 0.14 17.60
C LEU A 250 -1.82 0.55 16.72
N ALA A 251 -2.31 -0.36 15.88
CA ALA A 251 -3.52 -0.13 15.09
C ALA A 251 -4.55 -1.23 15.37
N ASP A 252 -5.78 -0.80 15.64
CA ASP A 252 -6.94 -1.64 15.93
C ASP A 252 -7.91 -1.55 14.74
N PHE A 253 -8.10 -2.69 14.06
CA PHE A 253 -8.86 -2.76 12.81
C PHE A 253 -10.38 -2.68 13.05
N PRO A 254 -10.98 -3.39 14.04
CA PRO A 254 -12.40 -3.25 14.37
C PRO A 254 -12.83 -1.81 14.67
N SER A 255 -12.07 -1.10 15.50
CA SER A 255 -12.38 0.28 15.90
C SER A 255 -11.89 1.33 14.90
N ARG A 256 -11.03 0.92 13.96
CA ARG A 256 -10.33 1.79 12.99
C ARG A 256 -9.57 2.91 13.71
N SER A 257 -8.91 2.56 14.80
CA SER A 257 -8.15 3.52 15.60
C SER A 257 -6.68 3.17 15.59
N LEU A 258 -5.84 4.18 15.82
CA LEU A 258 -4.42 3.98 15.96
C LEU A 258 -3.84 4.87 17.06
N SER A 259 -2.75 4.40 17.64
CA SER A 259 -1.91 5.18 18.54
C SER A 259 -0.44 4.98 18.18
N ILE A 260 0.32 6.05 18.19
CA ILE A 260 1.77 6.01 18.04
C ILE A 260 2.40 6.48 19.35
N GLU A 261 3.35 5.68 19.83
CA GLU A 261 4.09 5.91 21.06
C GLU A 261 5.59 6.00 20.78
N GLU A 262 6.25 6.98 21.39
CA GLU A 262 7.70 7.09 21.45
C GLU A 262 8.14 6.73 22.88
N ASP A 263 8.97 5.70 23.03
CA ASP A 263 9.49 5.21 24.31
C ASP A 263 8.40 5.02 25.38
N GLY A 264 7.23 4.50 24.96
CA GLY A 264 6.07 4.23 25.81
C GLY A 264 5.21 5.45 26.14
N LYS A 265 5.44 6.60 25.50
CA LYS A 265 4.61 7.81 25.62
C LYS A 265 3.86 8.05 24.32
N SER A 266 2.54 8.15 24.41
CA SER A 266 1.70 8.50 23.25
C SER A 266 2.06 9.89 22.71
N ILE A 267 2.40 9.94 21.41
CA ILE A 267 2.66 11.17 20.66
C ILE A 267 1.57 11.48 19.63
N MET A 268 0.81 10.48 19.19
CA MET A 268 -0.30 10.63 18.25
C MET A 268 -1.40 9.60 18.54
N LYS A 269 -2.67 10.01 18.39
CA LYS A 269 -3.86 9.15 18.41
C LYS A 269 -4.84 9.63 17.35
N LEU A 270 -5.36 8.71 16.54
CA LEU A 270 -6.35 8.99 15.49
C LEU A 270 -7.51 7.97 15.57
#